data_AF-A0A6G0Y9N2-F1
#
_entry.id   AF-A0A6G0Y9N2-F1
#
_cell.length_a   1.000
_cell.length_b   1.000
_cell.length_c   1.000
_cell.angle_alpha   90.00
_cell.angle_beta   90.00
_cell.angle_gamma   90.00
#
_symmetry.space_group_name_H-M   'P 1'
#
loop_
_entity.id
_entity.type
_entity.pdbx_description
1 polymer ?
#
loop_
_entity_poly.entity_id
_entity_poly.type
_entity_poly.pdbx_seq_one_letter_code
_entity_poly.pdbx_strand_id
1 'polypeptide(L)' 'MDPLTSANRACTERINVEHSVFKCDAWYVIRRELEAYTGKEITPENVVGLMLSSKEYWDKIETTVLKILKTRKEFKQ' A
#
# COMPACT_ATOMS: atom_id res chain seq x y z
N MET A 1 -9.98 26.18 -13.84
CA MET A 1 -10.22 25.11 -12.85
C MET A 1 -10.53 23.86 -13.66
N ASP A 2 -9.56 22.96 -13.80
CA ASP A 2 -9.74 21.72 -14.54
C ASP A 2 -10.32 20.60 -13.65
N PRO A 3 -11.36 19.89 -14.09
CA PRO A 3 -12.08 18.90 -13.28
C PRO A 3 -11.44 17.50 -13.39
N LEU A 4 -10.11 17.39 -13.24
CA LEU A 4 -9.40 16.08 -13.24
C LEU A 4 -8.53 15.82 -12.00
N THR A 5 -8.64 16.63 -10.96
CA THR A 5 -8.21 16.25 -9.62
C THR A 5 -9.13 15.17 -9.05
N SER A 6 -8.78 13.88 -9.17
CA SER A 6 -8.95 12.87 -8.10
C SER A 6 -8.55 11.41 -8.45
N ALA A 7 -7.68 11.12 -9.44
CA ALA A 7 -7.39 9.70 -9.74
C ALA A 7 -5.96 9.30 -10.10
N ASN A 8 -4.97 10.21 -10.19
CA ASN A 8 -3.60 9.75 -10.47
C ASN A 8 -2.55 10.78 -10.06
N ARG A 9 -2.08 10.76 -8.81
CA ARG A 9 -0.79 11.36 -8.48
C ARG A 9 0.29 10.40 -8.95
N ALA A 10 0.80 10.61 -10.15
CA ALA A 10 2.01 9.94 -10.62
C ALA A 10 3.13 10.26 -9.61
N CYS A 11 3.57 9.25 -8.87
CA CYS A 11 4.62 9.44 -7.88
C CYS A 11 5.96 9.62 -8.57
N THR A 12 6.58 10.81 -8.41
CA THR A 12 7.85 11.19 -9.06
C THR A 12 9.09 10.81 -8.25
N GLU A 13 8.91 10.25 -7.05
CA GLU A 13 10.01 9.82 -6.16
C GLU A 13 10.69 8.53 -6.61
N ARG A 14 11.90 8.26 -6.10
CA ARG A 14 12.60 6.98 -6.30
C ARG A 14 11.79 5.83 -5.67
N ILE A 15 11.01 5.17 -6.51
CA ILE A 15 10.09 4.10 -6.08
C ILE A 15 10.89 2.84 -5.69
N ASN A 16 11.16 2.64 -4.40
CA ASN A 16 11.58 1.35 -3.84
C ASN A 16 10.37 0.63 -3.21
N VAL A 17 10.57 -0.59 -2.70
CA VAL A 17 9.47 -1.38 -2.10
C VAL A 17 8.89 -0.65 -0.89
N GLU A 18 9.75 -0.13 -0.03
CA GLU A 18 9.36 0.62 1.16
C GLU A 18 8.47 1.83 0.82
N HIS A 19 8.89 2.65 -0.15
CA HIS A 19 8.10 3.78 -0.62
C HIS A 19 6.75 3.30 -1.18
N SER A 20 6.76 2.28 -2.06
CA SER A 20 5.54 1.78 -2.70
C SER A 20 4.52 1.32 -1.66
N VAL A 21 4.97 0.54 -0.67
CA VAL A 21 4.10 -0.15 0.27
C VAL A 21 3.67 0.74 1.43
N PHE A 22 4.53 1.66 1.90
CA PHE A 22 4.27 2.40 3.16
C PHE A 22 4.09 3.92 2.97
N LYS A 23 4.60 4.52 1.89
CA LYS A 23 4.70 6.00 1.78
C LYS A 23 3.91 6.59 0.62
N CYS A 24 3.81 5.89 -0.50
CA CYS A 24 3.32 6.44 -1.77
C CYS A 24 1.85 6.88 -1.70
N ASP A 25 1.56 8.15 -1.98
CA ASP A 25 0.20 8.71 -2.00
C ASP A 25 -0.75 7.98 -2.95
N ALA A 26 -0.24 7.44 -4.07
CA ALA A 26 -1.05 6.70 -5.04
C ALA A 26 -1.72 5.46 -4.42
N TRP A 27 -1.15 4.91 -3.34
CA TRP A 27 -1.65 3.74 -2.62
C TRP A 27 -2.28 4.08 -1.27
N TYR A 28 -2.47 5.36 -0.97
CA TYR A 28 -2.99 5.83 0.31
C TYR A 28 -4.32 5.15 0.67
N VAL A 29 -5.29 5.13 -0.25
CA VAL A 29 -6.63 4.56 0.00
C VAL A 29 -6.55 3.09 0.40
N ILE A 30 -5.79 2.29 -0.35
CA ILE A 30 -5.63 0.85 -0.08
C ILE A 30 -4.92 0.62 1.27
N ARG A 31 -3.91 1.43 1.60
CA ARG A 31 -3.28 1.37 2.93
C ARG A 31 -4.28 1.70 4.04
N ARG A 32 -5.08 2.76 3.89
CA ARG A 32 -6.07 3.16 4.90
C ARG A 32 -7.12 2.08 5.14
N GLU A 33 -7.53 1.34 4.11
CA GLU A 33 -8.42 0.19 4.27
C GLU A 33 -7.76 -0.93 5.10
N LEU A 34 -6.47 -1.21 4.88
CA LEU A 34 -5.72 -2.18 5.66
C LEU A 34 -5.53 -1.74 7.12
N GLU A 35 -5.27 -0.46 7.35
CA GLU A 35 -5.14 0.13 8.69
C GLU A 35 -6.47 0.09 9.45
N ALA A 36 -7.58 0.42 8.77
CA ALA A 36 -8.91 0.32 9.35
C ALA A 36 -9.26 -1.14 9.72
N TYR A 37 -8.86 -2.10 8.91
CA TYR A 37 -9.09 -3.53 9.16
C TYR A 37 -8.27 -4.08 10.33
N THR A 38 -6.99 -3.68 10.43
CA THR A 38 -6.08 -4.14 11.49
C THR A 38 -6.19 -3.31 12.78
N GLY A 39 -6.88 -2.17 12.73
CA GLY A 39 -6.99 -1.22 13.83
C GLY A 39 -5.66 -0.53 14.19
N LYS A 40 -4.66 -0.60 13.29
CA LYS A 40 -3.30 -0.09 13.51
C LYS A 40 -2.76 0.55 12.25
N GLU A 41 -1.92 1.55 12.42
CA GLU A 41 -1.08 2.05 11.33
C GLU A 41 -0.13 0.94 10.85
N ILE A 42 0.07 0.81 9.54
CA ILE A 42 0.96 -0.20 8.96
C ILE A 42 2.31 0.43 8.68
N THR A 43 3.35 -0.06 9.37
CA THR A 43 4.72 0.45 9.27
C THR A 43 5.70 -0.68 8.91
N PRO A 44 6.87 -0.38 8.32
CA PRO A 44 7.91 -1.37 8.09
C PRO A 44 8.29 -2.17 9.35
N GLU A 45 8.23 -1.53 10.52
CA GLU A 45 8.65 -2.09 11.80
C GLU A 45 7.60 -3.04 12.40
N ASN A 46 6.32 -2.82 12.11
CA ASN A 46 5.24 -3.60 12.73
C ASN A 46 4.60 -4.64 11.80
N VAL A 47 4.76 -4.51 10.48
CA VAL A 47 3.99 -5.29 9.50
C VAL A 47 4.19 -6.79 9.67
N VAL A 48 5.43 -7.23 9.88
CA VAL A 48 5.75 -8.65 10.08
C VAL A 48 5.14 -9.16 11.40
N GLY A 49 5.20 -8.36 12.46
CA GLY A 49 4.57 -8.70 13.74
C GLY A 49 3.05 -8.87 13.60
N LEU A 50 2.39 -8.01 12.80
CA LEU A 50 0.97 -8.13 12.52
C LEU A 50 0.64 -9.38 11.71
N MET A 51 1.43 -9.67 10.67
CA MET A 51 1.28 -10.89 9.87
C MET A 51 1.39 -12.15 10.74
N LEU A 52 2.35 -12.20 11.67
CA LEU A 52 2.56 -13.34 12.56
C LEU A 52 1.51 -13.47 13.68
N SER A 53 0.77 -12.39 13.98
CA SER A 53 -0.23 -12.39 15.05
C SER A 53 -1.55 -13.07 14.68
N SER A 54 -1.87 -13.15 13.38
CA SER A 54 -3.11 -13.77 12.90
C SER A 54 -2.97 -14.17 11.43
N LYS A 55 -3.47 -15.37 11.08
CA LYS A 55 -3.55 -15.81 9.68
C LYS A 55 -4.43 -14.88 8.82
N GLU A 56 -5.47 -14.31 9.42
CA GLU A 56 -6.34 -13.36 8.75
C GLU A 56 -5.59 -12.06 8.40
N TYR A 57 -4.76 -11.57 9.32
CA TYR A 57 -3.89 -10.42 9.07
C TYR A 57 -2.81 -10.74 8.04
N TRP A 58 -2.23 -11.93 8.10
CA TRP A 58 -1.29 -12.42 7.08
C TRP A 58 -1.91 -12.29 5.68
N ASP A 59 -3.08 -12.87 5.46
CA ASP A 59 -3.72 -12.92 4.14
C ASP A 59 -4.11 -11.54 3.63
N LYS A 60 -4.62 -10.67 4.51
CA LYS A 60 -5.02 -9.32 4.14
C LYS A 60 -3.82 -8.43 3.80
N ILE A 61 -2.76 -8.52 4.58
CA ILE A 61 -1.51 -7.77 4.36
C ILE A 61 -0.83 -8.26 3.08
N GLU A 62 -0.67 -9.57 2.91
CA GLU A 62 -0.05 -10.18 1.73
C GLU A 62 -0.79 -9.76 0.45
N THR A 63 -2.12 -9.89 0.43
CA THR A 63 -2.94 -9.51 -0.74
C THR A 63 -2.77 -8.04 -1.09
N THR A 64 -2.75 -7.17 -0.08
CA THR A 64 -2.57 -5.72 -0.26
C THR A 64 -1.20 -5.39 -0.84
N VAL A 65 -0.13 -5.96 -0.27
CA VAL A 65 1.24 -5.76 -0.74
C VAL A 65 1.40 -6.27 -2.17
N LEU A 66 0.87 -7.46 -2.49
CA LEU A 66 0.92 -8.02 -3.83
C LEU A 66 0.18 -7.14 -4.84
N LYS A 67 -0.99 -6.58 -4.48
CA LYS A 67 -1.74 -5.67 -5.35
C LYS A 67 -0.92 -4.42 -5.70
N ILE A 68 -0.35 -3.76 -4.69
CA ILE A 68 0.52 -2.58 -4.87
C ILE A 68 1.71 -2.91 -5.79
N LEU A 69 2.38 -4.03 -5.55
CA LEU A 69 3.58 -4.41 -6.31
C LEU A 69 3.27 -4.89 -7.73
N LYS A 70 2.14 -5.57 -7.96
CA LYS A 70 1.71 -6.03 -9.30
C LYS A 70 1.29 -4.87 -10.17
N THR A 71 0.42 -3.98 -9.67
CA THR A 71 -0.02 -2.83 -10.46
C THR A 71 1.15 -1.92 -10.82
N ARG A 72 2.17 -1.81 -9.95
CA ARG A 72 3.43 -1.14 -10.31
C ARG A 72 4.18 -1.81 -11.48
N LYS A 73 4.24 -3.14 -11.53
CA LYS A 73 4.91 -3.86 -12.64
C LYS A 73 4.22 -3.58 -13.97
N GLU A 74 2.89 -3.46 -13.97
CA GLU A 74 2.09 -3.16 -15.15
C GLU A 74 2.33 -1.73 -15.68
N PHE A 75 2.59 -0.75 -14.81
CA PHE A 75 2.98 0.61 -15.21
C PHE A 75 4.44 0.76 -15.70
N LYS A 76 5.25 -0.30 -15.60
CA LYS A 76 6.66 -0.31 -16.02
C LYS A 76 6.92 -1.07 -17.33
N GLN A 77 5.87 -1.48 -18.05
CA GLN A 77 5.94 -1.92 -19.45
C GLN A 77 5.52 -0.78 -20.38
#